data_AF-A0A5N9AI45-F1
#
_entry.id   AF-A0A5N9AI45-F1
#
_cell.length_a   1.000
_cell.length_b   1.000
_cell.length_c   1.000
_cell.angle_alpha   90.00
_cell.angle_beta   90.00
_cell.angle_gamma   90.00
#
_symmetry.space_group_name_H-M   'P 1'
#
loop_
_entity.id
_entity.type
_entity.pdbx_description
1 polymer ?
#
loop_
_entity_poly.entity_id
_entity_poly.type
_entity_poly.pdbx_seq_one_letter_code
_entity_poly.pdbx_strand_id
1 'polypeptide(L)'
;MTNESPNNSKQEIIERLNAIKAEYDRCTDVNAAIAFNGSEWSIADLIGHSTGSYSGMVMRILNEESPNLNPNGYDSEASWARQRNALLEEIENYIKITTELTDDQVSRTAIFSGNTITTLDMLARVANHYDEHLAQLRDEVRIREGLS
;
A
#
# COMPACT_ATOMS: atom_id res chain seq x y z
N MET A 1 -32.00 23.92 12.30
CA MET A 1 -30.96 23.54 11.31
C MET A 1 -31.06 24.56 10.19
N THR A 2 -30.05 25.40 10.05
CA THR A 2 -29.99 26.40 8.98
C THR A 2 -29.88 25.68 7.64
N ASN A 3 -30.84 25.93 6.74
CA ASN A 3 -30.80 25.45 5.36
C ASN A 3 -29.69 26.20 4.62
N GLU A 4 -28.46 25.71 4.71
CA GLU A 4 -27.39 26.16 3.82
C GLU A 4 -27.69 25.68 2.40
N SER A 5 -27.58 26.60 1.43
CA SER A 5 -27.77 26.28 0.03
C SER A 5 -26.70 25.28 -0.43
N PRO A 6 -27.03 24.27 -1.26
CA PRO A 6 -26.04 23.31 -1.78
C PRO A 6 -24.82 23.97 -2.44
N ASN A 7 -24.98 25.17 -3.01
CA ASN A 7 -23.87 25.94 -3.58
C ASN A 7 -22.89 26.47 -2.53
N ASN A 8 -23.37 26.80 -1.33
CA ASN A 8 -22.50 27.23 -0.23
C ASN A 8 -21.70 26.04 0.29
N SER A 9 -22.33 24.88 0.49
CA SER A 9 -21.65 23.66 0.91
C SER A 9 -20.59 23.19 -0.10
N LYS A 10 -20.84 23.35 -1.41
CA LYS A 10 -19.84 23.06 -2.45
C LYS A 10 -18.61 23.98 -2.32
N GLN A 11 -18.84 25.28 -2.13
CA GLN A 11 -17.77 26.25 -1.99
C GLN A 11 -16.91 25.99 -0.74
N GLU A 12 -17.55 25.67 0.39
CA GLU A 12 -16.86 25.28 1.63
C GLU A 12 -16.01 24.03 1.47
N ILE A 13 -16.51 23.01 0.76
CA ILE A 13 -15.73 21.79 0.45
C ILE A 13 -14.51 22.14 -0.39
N ILE A 14 -14.66 22.98 -1.42
CA ILE A 14 -13.54 23.42 -2.27
C ILE A 14 -12.49 24.16 -1.45
N GLU A 15 -12.91 25.12 -0.61
CA GLU A 15 -12.01 25.88 0.26
C GLU A 15 -11.27 24.96 1.23
N ARG A 16 -11.98 24.02 1.85
CA ARG A 16 -11.39 23.03 2.75
C ARG A 16 -10.38 22.13 2.03
N LEU A 17 -10.70 21.64 0.82
CA LEU A 17 -9.78 20.80 0.04
C LEU A 17 -8.53 21.58 -0.38
N ASN A 18 -8.65 22.86 -0.72
CA ASN A 18 -7.51 23.72 -1.02
C ASN A 18 -6.62 23.95 0.22
N ALA A 19 -7.21 24.18 1.38
CA ALA A 19 -6.46 24.31 2.63
C ALA A 19 -5.73 23.00 3.00
N ILE A 20 -6.40 21.85 2.88
CA ILE A 20 -5.80 20.52 3.10
C ILE A 20 -4.63 20.30 2.14
N LYS A 21 -4.81 20.62 0.85
CA LYS A 21 -3.74 20.50 -0.16
C LYS A 21 -2.52 21.34 0.24
N ALA A 22 -2.71 22.60 0.61
CA ALA A 22 -1.62 23.49 1.03
C ALA A 22 -0.91 22.96 2.28
N GLU A 23 -1.64 22.37 3.22
CA GLU A 23 -1.05 21.82 4.44
C GLU A 23 -0.30 20.51 4.21
N TYR A 24 -0.77 19.65 3.31
CA TYR A 24 0.00 18.49 2.86
C TYR A 24 1.28 18.91 2.15
N ASP A 25 1.21 19.90 1.25
CA ASP A 25 2.40 20.45 0.58
C ASP A 25 3.45 20.91 1.61
N ARG A 26 3.02 21.71 2.59
CA ARG A 26 3.87 22.19 3.69
C ARG A 26 4.45 21.07 4.55
N CYS A 27 3.64 20.06 4.92
CA CYS A 27 4.06 18.98 5.81
C CYS A 27 4.96 17.94 5.10
N THR A 28 4.90 17.86 3.78
CA THR A 28 5.64 16.88 2.98
C THR A 28 6.88 17.45 2.31
N ASP A 29 7.12 18.77 2.41
CA ASP A 29 8.35 19.45 1.95
C ASP A 29 9.55 19.11 2.85
N VAL A 30 10.02 17.87 2.74
CA VAL A 30 11.20 17.35 3.44
C VAL A 30 12.04 16.54 2.46
N ASN A 31 13.33 16.36 2.77
CA ASN A 31 14.17 15.48 1.95
C ASN A 31 13.78 14.00 2.15
N ALA A 32 14.17 13.15 1.18
CA ALA A 32 13.84 11.73 1.19
C ALA A 32 14.35 10.99 2.44
N ALA A 33 15.55 11.32 2.94
CA ALA A 33 16.09 10.66 4.12
C ALA A 33 15.21 10.87 5.36
N ILE A 34 14.57 12.04 5.48
CA ILE A 34 13.57 12.31 6.54
C ILE A 34 12.24 11.64 6.19
N ALA A 35 11.80 11.73 4.93
CA ALA A 35 10.50 11.20 4.50
C ALA A 35 10.32 9.71 4.77
N PHE A 36 11.40 8.92 4.59
CA PHE A 36 11.42 7.47 4.79
C PHE A 36 11.92 7.04 6.17
N ASN A 37 12.23 7.97 7.07
CA ASN A 37 12.67 7.63 8.42
C ASN A 37 11.47 7.49 9.35
N GLY A 38 11.15 6.25 9.77
CA GLY A 38 10.08 5.97 10.72
C GLY A 38 10.24 4.58 11.35
N SER A 39 9.94 4.46 12.64
CA SER A 39 9.95 3.17 13.36
C SER A 39 8.60 2.44 13.33
N GLU A 40 7.53 3.16 13.00
CA GLU A 40 6.19 2.60 12.83
C GLU A 40 5.61 3.07 11.48
N TRP A 41 5.31 4.36 11.35
CA TRP A 41 4.92 4.98 10.08
C TRP A 41 5.86 6.17 9.80
N SER A 42 6.56 6.10 8.68
CA SER A 42 7.25 7.25 8.12
C SER A 42 6.26 8.23 7.47
N ILE A 43 6.73 9.42 7.08
CA ILE A 43 5.91 10.37 6.31
C ILE A 43 5.48 9.74 4.99
N ALA A 44 6.37 8.96 4.35
CA ALA A 44 6.06 8.24 3.12
C ALA A 44 4.96 7.18 3.31
N ASP A 45 4.98 6.44 4.42
CA ASP A 45 3.96 5.43 4.73
C ASP A 45 2.58 6.08 4.92
N LEU A 46 2.53 7.21 5.63
CA LEU A 46 1.29 7.96 5.85
C LEU A 46 0.72 8.52 4.54
N ILE A 47 1.57 9.07 3.67
CA ILE A 47 1.13 9.53 2.33
C ILE A 47 0.59 8.35 1.53
N GLY A 48 1.34 7.23 1.48
CA GLY A 48 0.96 6.03 0.75
C GLY A 48 -0.40 5.48 1.18
N HIS A 49 -0.67 5.46 2.49
CA HIS A 49 -1.98 5.10 3.02
C HIS A 49 -3.08 6.10 2.66
N SER A 50 -2.77 7.40 2.73
CA SER A 50 -3.72 8.47 2.44
C SER A 50 -4.09 8.56 0.96
N THR A 51 -3.21 8.06 0.07
CA THR A 51 -3.46 7.93 -1.36
C THR A 51 -4.31 6.70 -1.69
N GLY A 52 -5.55 6.68 -1.19
CA GLY A 52 -6.61 5.76 -1.61
C GLY A 52 -7.63 6.43 -2.53
N SER A 53 -8.30 5.67 -3.39
CA SER A 53 -9.25 6.25 -4.36
C SER A 53 -10.70 6.17 -3.90
N TYR A 54 -11.22 7.28 -3.35
CA TYR A 54 -12.66 7.50 -3.15
C TYR A 54 -13.35 8.09 -4.40
N SER A 55 -12.59 8.45 -5.43
CA SER A 55 -13.14 9.05 -6.65
C SER A 55 -14.11 8.10 -7.36
N GLY A 56 -13.85 6.79 -7.32
CA GLY A 56 -14.77 5.78 -7.83
C GLY A 56 -16.15 5.85 -7.17
N MET A 57 -16.21 6.03 -5.84
CA MET A 57 -17.48 6.17 -5.12
C MET A 57 -18.20 7.47 -5.52
N VAL A 58 -17.47 8.58 -5.66
CA VAL A 58 -18.04 9.85 -6.14
C VAL A 58 -18.61 9.68 -7.55
N MET A 59 -17.90 9.01 -8.45
CA MET A 59 -18.38 8.75 -9.81
C MET A 59 -19.64 7.87 -9.83
N ARG A 60 -19.75 6.88 -8.93
CA ARG A 60 -20.97 6.09 -8.80
C ARG A 60 -22.15 6.94 -8.37
N ILE A 61 -21.97 7.82 -7.37
CA ILE A 61 -23.00 8.80 -6.94
C ILE A 61 -23.47 9.66 -8.10
N LEU A 62 -22.55 10.11 -8.95
CA LEU A 62 -22.87 11.02 -10.06
C LEU A 62 -23.60 10.33 -11.22
N ASN A 63 -23.43 9.03 -11.42
CA ASN A 63 -23.85 8.33 -12.65
C ASN A 63 -24.86 7.19 -12.43
N GLU A 64 -25.07 6.72 -11.20
CA GLU A 64 -26.06 5.68 -10.87
C GLU A 64 -27.33 6.31 -10.26
N GLU A 65 -28.51 5.76 -10.57
CA GLU A 65 -29.81 6.28 -10.07
C GLU A 65 -29.99 6.07 -8.56
N SER A 66 -29.37 5.04 -7.99
CA SER A 66 -29.39 4.74 -6.54
C SER A 66 -28.21 3.84 -6.16
N PRO A 67 -26.97 4.37 -6.18
CA PRO A 67 -25.78 3.58 -5.92
C PRO A 67 -25.77 3.08 -4.48
N ASN A 68 -25.77 1.76 -4.31
CA ASN A 68 -25.38 1.18 -3.03
C ASN A 68 -23.84 1.13 -2.95
N LEU A 69 -23.26 2.08 -2.21
CA LEU A 69 -21.81 2.23 -2.10
C LEU A 69 -21.17 1.22 -1.13
N ASN A 70 -21.99 0.59 -0.28
CA ASN A 70 -21.52 -0.36 0.71
C ASN A 70 -22.64 -1.35 1.10
N PRO A 71 -23.09 -2.21 0.17
CA PRO A 71 -24.30 -3.02 0.37
C PRO A 71 -24.24 -3.95 1.57
N ASN A 72 -23.04 -4.39 1.96
CA ASN A 72 -22.84 -5.39 3.00
C ASN A 72 -21.94 -4.90 4.15
N GLY A 73 -21.62 -3.61 4.20
CA GLY A 73 -20.63 -3.10 5.14
C GLY A 73 -19.18 -3.47 4.77
N TYR A 74 -18.23 -3.02 5.59
CA TYR A 74 -16.86 -3.50 5.50
C TYR A 74 -16.77 -4.93 6.06
N ASP A 75 -16.45 -5.87 5.18
CA ASP A 75 -16.19 -7.25 5.55
C ASP A 75 -14.70 -7.42 5.90
N SER A 76 -14.40 -7.40 7.20
CA SER A 76 -13.03 -7.54 7.72
C SER A 76 -12.43 -8.91 7.42
N GLU A 77 -13.22 -9.98 7.46
CA GLU A 77 -12.77 -11.34 7.17
C GLU A 77 -12.40 -11.49 5.70
N ALA A 78 -13.26 -11.01 4.79
CA ALA A 78 -12.95 -11.04 3.37
C ALA A 78 -11.76 -10.13 3.03
N SER A 79 -11.62 -8.98 3.70
CA SER A 79 -10.45 -8.11 3.54
C SER A 79 -9.16 -8.78 4.00
N TRP A 80 -9.17 -9.40 5.18
CA TRP A 80 -8.04 -10.13 5.72
C TRP A 80 -7.66 -11.31 4.81
N ALA A 81 -8.64 -12.11 4.38
CA ALA A 81 -8.43 -13.23 3.48
C ALA A 81 -7.77 -12.80 2.15
N ARG A 82 -8.21 -11.67 1.56
CA ARG A 82 -7.57 -11.12 0.35
C ARG A 82 -6.10 -10.76 0.58
N GLN A 83 -5.79 -10.06 1.68
CA GLN A 83 -4.40 -9.67 1.97
C GLN A 83 -3.51 -10.88 2.20
N ARG A 84 -3.97 -11.84 3.02
CA ARG A 84 -3.25 -13.09 3.26
C ARG A 84 -3.02 -13.88 1.97
N ASN A 85 -4.07 -14.03 1.15
CA ASN A 85 -3.96 -14.81 -0.08
C ASN A 85 -3.06 -14.13 -1.11
N ALA A 86 -3.09 -12.80 -1.22
CA ALA A 86 -2.20 -12.05 -2.11
C ALA A 86 -0.72 -12.25 -1.78
N LEU A 87 -0.35 -12.20 -0.49
CA LEU A 87 1.01 -12.50 -0.03
C LEU A 87 1.44 -13.93 -0.43
N LEU A 88 0.58 -14.91 -0.19
CA LEU A 88 0.89 -16.30 -0.51
C LEU A 88 1.00 -16.54 -2.03
N GLU A 89 0.12 -15.92 -2.82
CA GLU A 89 0.16 -15.97 -4.28
C GLU A 89 1.43 -15.30 -4.84
N GLU A 90 1.87 -14.19 -4.24
CA GLU A 90 3.14 -13.56 -4.62
C GLU A 90 4.34 -14.48 -4.38
N ILE A 91 4.38 -15.15 -3.22
CA ILE A 91 5.43 -16.15 -2.92
C ILE A 91 5.37 -17.31 -3.92
N GLU A 92 4.17 -17.83 -4.24
CA GLU A 92 4.01 -18.87 -5.25
C GLU A 92 4.50 -18.41 -6.64
N ASN A 93 4.26 -17.15 -7.01
CA ASN A 93 4.77 -16.59 -8.25
C ASN A 93 6.31 -16.59 -8.29
N TYR A 94 6.99 -16.21 -7.20
CA TYR A 94 8.45 -16.29 -7.13
C TYR A 94 8.98 -17.74 -7.17
N ILE A 95 8.29 -18.68 -6.51
CA ILE A 95 8.62 -20.12 -6.59
C ILE A 95 8.51 -20.59 -8.05
N LYS A 96 7.41 -20.24 -8.72
CA LYS A 96 7.16 -20.60 -10.11
C LYS A 96 8.23 -20.02 -11.03
N ILE A 97 8.51 -18.70 -10.93
CA ILE A 97 9.56 -18.03 -11.70
C ILE A 97 10.87 -18.78 -11.53
N THR A 98 11.28 -19.04 -10.28
CA THR A 98 12.55 -19.71 -9.97
C THR A 98 12.62 -21.12 -10.56
N THR A 99 11.52 -21.86 -10.49
CA THR A 99 11.42 -23.24 -11.02
C THR A 99 11.46 -23.29 -12.55
N GLU A 100 10.94 -22.26 -13.21
CA GLU A 100 10.85 -22.17 -14.68
C GLU A 100 12.09 -21.50 -15.33
N LEU A 101 13.07 -21.04 -14.54
CA LEU A 101 14.29 -20.45 -15.07
C LEU A 101 15.12 -21.46 -15.87
N THR A 102 15.59 -21.04 -17.04
CA THR A 102 16.61 -21.77 -17.80
C THR A 102 18.02 -21.43 -17.30
N ASP A 103 19.00 -22.31 -17.57
CA ASP A 103 20.41 -22.09 -17.21
C ASP A 103 20.95 -20.72 -17.69
N ASP A 104 20.55 -20.30 -18.89
CA ASP A 104 20.91 -18.98 -19.43
C ASP A 104 20.26 -17.83 -18.66
N GLN A 105 19.02 -17.99 -18.20
CA GLN A 105 18.30 -16.95 -17.45
C GLN A 105 18.84 -16.79 -16.03
N VAL A 106 19.27 -17.89 -15.41
CA VAL A 106 19.90 -17.92 -14.07
C VAL A 106 21.10 -16.97 -14.00
N SER A 107 21.92 -16.93 -15.06
CA SER A 107 23.17 -16.15 -15.11
C SER A 107 23.03 -14.74 -15.68
N ARG A 108 21.83 -14.32 -16.11
CA ARG A 108 21.60 -12.96 -16.62
C ARG A 108 21.92 -11.93 -15.55
N THR A 109 22.56 -10.85 -15.96
CA THR A 109 23.00 -9.79 -15.06
C THR A 109 22.18 -8.52 -15.22
N ALA A 110 22.11 -7.75 -14.14
CA ALA A 110 21.52 -6.42 -14.07
C ALA A 110 22.37 -5.51 -13.17
N ILE A 111 22.21 -4.19 -13.31
CA ILE A 111 22.78 -3.22 -12.37
C ILE A 111 21.73 -2.87 -11.32
N PHE A 112 22.05 -3.10 -10.04
CA PHE A 112 21.20 -2.77 -8.91
C PHE A 112 22.00 -2.03 -7.84
N SER A 113 21.57 -0.82 -7.48
CA SER A 113 22.28 0.05 -6.53
C SER A 113 23.78 0.23 -6.84
N GLY A 114 24.11 0.31 -8.14
CA GLY A 114 25.49 0.47 -8.62
C GLY A 114 26.32 -0.82 -8.70
N ASN A 115 25.79 -1.97 -8.26
CA ASN A 115 26.46 -3.26 -8.32
C ASN A 115 25.89 -4.12 -9.44
N THR A 116 26.74 -4.93 -10.10
CA THR A 116 26.28 -5.99 -10.99
C THR A 116 25.78 -7.17 -10.15
N ILE A 117 24.54 -7.59 -10.39
CA ILE A 117 23.90 -8.74 -9.75
C ILE A 117 23.37 -9.69 -10.82
N THR A 118 23.15 -10.96 -10.46
CA THR A 118 22.48 -11.97 -11.31
C THR A 118 20.99 -12.07 -10.99
N THR A 119 20.24 -12.80 -11.83
CA THR A 119 18.86 -13.19 -11.54
C THR A 119 18.75 -13.92 -10.19
N LEU A 120 19.68 -14.84 -9.88
CA LEU A 120 19.68 -15.56 -8.61
C LEU A 120 19.94 -14.64 -7.42
N ASP A 121 20.83 -13.66 -7.56
CA ASP A 121 21.10 -12.70 -6.48
C ASP A 121 19.84 -11.90 -6.12
N MET A 122 19.02 -11.54 -7.12
CA MET A 122 17.73 -10.88 -6.87
C MET A 122 16.73 -11.82 -6.20
N LEU A 123 16.61 -13.07 -6.66
CA LEU A 123 15.71 -14.05 -6.04
C LEU A 123 16.12 -14.37 -4.59
N ALA A 124 17.43 -14.48 -4.32
CA ALA A 124 17.95 -14.63 -2.96
C ALA A 124 17.62 -13.41 -2.08
N ARG A 125 17.72 -12.19 -2.63
CA ARG A 125 17.30 -10.98 -1.92
C ARG A 125 15.81 -11.01 -1.57
N VAL A 126 14.95 -11.44 -2.49
CA VAL A 126 13.50 -11.59 -2.24
C VAL A 126 13.25 -12.62 -1.13
N ALA A 127 13.91 -13.77 -1.17
CA ALA A 127 13.79 -14.78 -0.12
C ALA A 127 14.22 -14.24 1.26
N ASN A 128 15.36 -13.56 1.33
CA ASN A 128 15.85 -12.94 2.57
C ASN A 128 14.86 -11.90 3.12
N HIS A 129 14.24 -11.09 2.26
CA HIS A 129 13.22 -10.12 2.66
C HIS A 129 12.01 -10.80 3.32
N TYR A 130 11.55 -11.93 2.77
CA TYR A 130 10.48 -12.70 3.38
C TYR A 130 10.91 -13.34 4.70
N ASP A 131 12.14 -13.87 4.80
CA ASP A 131 12.65 -14.45 6.06
C ASP A 131 12.71 -13.39 7.18
N GLU A 132 13.18 -12.18 6.88
CA GLU A 132 13.24 -11.07 7.83
C GLU A 132 11.85 -10.70 8.36
N HIS A 133 10.87 -10.49 7.48
CA HIS A 133 9.51 -10.13 7.90
C HIS A 133 8.73 -11.29 8.48
N LEU A 134 9.02 -12.53 8.09
CA LEU A 134 8.44 -13.71 8.72
C LEU A 134 8.96 -13.85 10.15
N ALA A 135 10.24 -13.61 10.40
CA ALA A 135 10.79 -13.57 11.74
C ALA A 135 10.11 -12.50 12.59
N GLN A 136 9.94 -11.28 12.06
CA GLN A 136 9.22 -10.21 12.74
C GLN A 136 7.76 -10.59 13.05
N LEU A 137 7.05 -11.17 12.07
CA LEU A 137 5.68 -11.63 12.27
C LEU A 137 5.62 -12.70 13.36
N ARG A 138 6.49 -13.70 13.29
CA ARG A 138 6.53 -14.86 14.20
C ARG A 138 6.94 -14.46 15.62
N ASP A 139 8.01 -13.68 15.74
CA ASP A 139 8.72 -13.48 17.01
C ASP A 139 8.31 -12.19 17.73
N GLU A 140 7.70 -11.22 17.04
CA GLU A 140 7.28 -9.95 17.64
C GLU A 140 5.77 -9.76 17.57
N VAL A 141 5.21 -9.77 16.36
CA VAL A 141 3.80 -9.40 16.13
C VAL A 141 2.86 -10.45 16.74
N ARG A 142 3.06 -11.74 16.44
CA ARG A 142 2.22 -12.81 17.00
C ARG A 142 2.21 -12.78 18.52
N ILE A 143 3.38 -12.64 19.15
CA ILE A 143 3.51 -12.58 20.61
C ILE A 143 2.76 -11.36 21.17
N ARG A 144 2.91 -10.18 20.57
CA ARG A 144 2.19 -8.96 20.98
C ARG A 144 0.67 -9.15 20.94
N GLU A 145 0.17 -9.87 19.95
CA GLU A 145 -1.26 -10.17 19.82
C GLU A 145 -1.72 -11.37 20.68
N GLY A 146 -0.84 -11.94 21.52
CA GLY A 146 -1.15 -13.08 22.38
C GLY A 146 -1.27 -14.42 21.65
N LEU A 147 -0.65 -14.52 20.47
CA LEU A 147 -0.65 -15.71 19.62
C LEU A 147 0.71 -16.41 19.73
N SER A 148 0.69 -17.74 19.95
CA SER A 148 1.88 -18.60 19.88
C SER A 148 2.22 -18.97 18.44
#